data_AF-A0A931HXZ4-F1
#
_entry.id   AF-A0A931HXZ4-F1
#
_cell.length_a   1.000
_cell.length_b   1.000
_cell.length_c   1.000
_cell.angle_alpha   90.00
_cell.angle_beta   90.00
_cell.angle_gamma   90.00
#
_symmetry.space_group_name_H-M   'P 1'
#
loop_
_entity.id
_entity.type
_entity.pdbx_description
1 polymer ?
#
loop_
_entity_poly.entity_id
_entity_poly.type
_entity_poly.pdbx_seq_one_letter_code
_entity_poly.pdbx_strand_id
1 'polypeptide(L)' 'MDFYFYLNMLWNIIVTFFQHGVWVVGFFYLLNRMYENKAVGFVSQIVMIVSLVILFVHSFLISL' A
#
# COMPACT_ATOMS: atom_id res chain seq x y z
N MET A 1 -2.97 20.24 -22.34
CA MET A 1 -4.12 19.36 -22.03
C MET A 1 -3.64 18.03 -21.47
N ASP A 2 -2.54 17.48 -21.98
CA ASP A 2 -2.00 16.19 -21.52
C ASP A 2 -1.47 16.20 -20.08
N PHE A 3 -0.81 17.29 -19.64
CA PHE A 3 -0.23 17.35 -18.29
C PHE A 3 -1.28 17.27 -17.17
N TYR A 4 -2.45 17.90 -17.35
CA TYR A 4 -3.57 17.81 -16.42
C TYR A 4 -4.16 16.40 -16.39
N PHE A 5 -4.19 15.71 -17.52
CA PHE A 5 -4.66 14.34 -17.62
C PHE A 5 -3.73 13.37 -16.87
N TYR A 6 -2.41 13.47 -17.09
CA TYR A 6 -1.42 12.66 -16.36
C TYR A 6 -1.40 12.95 -14.85
N LEU A 7 -1.55 14.22 -14.45
CA LEU A 7 -1.67 14.59 -13.04
C LEU A 7 -2.92 13.99 -12.39
N ASN A 8 -4.06 14.05 -13.08
CA ASN A 8 -5.31 13.50 -12.55
C ASN A 8 -5.24 11.97 -12.46
N MET A 9 -4.61 11.30 -13.44
CA MET A 9 -4.39 9.86 -13.41
C MET A 9 -3.46 9.44 -12.27
N LEU A 10 -2.33 10.13 -12.08
CA LEU A 10 -1.43 9.89 -10.95
C LEU A 10 -2.12 10.11 -9.61
N TRP A 11 -2.91 11.17 -9.49
CA TRP A 11 -3.66 11.46 -8.27
C TRP A 11 -4.70 10.38 -7.98
N ASN A 12 -5.41 9.90 -9.00
CA ASN A 12 -6.39 8.83 -8.85
C ASN A 12 -5.74 7.50 -8.41
N ILE A 13 -4.57 7.16 -8.95
CA ILE A 13 -3.79 5.98 -8.52
C ILE A 13 -3.36 6.14 -7.06
N ILE A 14 -2.83 7.30 -6.67
CA ILE A 14 -2.39 7.58 -5.30
C ILE A 14 -3.57 7.51 -4.33
N VAL A 15 -4.71 8.12 -4.65
CA VAL A 15 -5.90 8.12 -3.80
C VAL A 15 -6.44 6.71 -3.61
N THR A 16 -6.58 5.93 -4.70
CA THR A 16 -7.06 4.54 -4.64
C THR A 16 -6.09 3.66 -3.84
N PHE A 17 -4.79 3.86 -4.03
CA PHE A 17 -3.73 3.17 -3.30
C PHE A 17 -3.77 3.49 -1.81
N PHE A 18 -3.85 4.76 -1.41
CA PHE A 18 -3.89 5.15 0.01
C PHE A 18 -5.21 4.80 0.67
N GLN A 19 -6.33 4.79 -0.06
CA GLN A 19 -7.65 4.42 0.45
C GLN A 19 -7.69 2.99 0.99
N HIS A 20 -6.86 2.08 0.47
CA HIS A 20 -6.71 0.72 0.99
C HIS A 20 -5.37 0.51 1.72
N GLY A 21 -4.32 1.20 1.27
CA GLY A 21 -2.96 1.12 1.80
C GLY A 21 -2.80 1.67 3.21
N VAL A 22 -3.56 2.71 3.61
CA VAL A 22 -3.52 3.24 4.99
C VAL A 22 -3.92 2.16 5.99
N TRP A 23 -4.92 1.35 5.66
CA TRP A 23 -5.38 0.28 6.54
C TRP A 23 -4.36 -0.86 6.63
N VAL A 24 -3.72 -1.21 5.52
CA VAL A 24 -2.64 -2.21 5.48
C VAL A 24 -1.43 -1.77 6.30
N VAL A 25 -0.97 -0.52 6.10
CA VAL A 25 0.16 0.03 6.87
C VAL A 25 -0.19 0.12 8.36
N GLY A 26 -1.40 0.56 8.71
CA GLY A 26 -1.87 0.62 10.10
C GLY A 26 -1.95 -0.76 10.76
N PHE A 27 -2.49 -1.75 10.05
CA PHE A 27 -2.58 -3.12 10.52
C PHE A 27 -1.20 -3.72 10.80
N PHE A 28 -0.27 -3.62 9.83
CA PHE A 28 1.08 -4.16 10.00
C PHE A 28 1.91 -3.39 11.02
N TYR A 29 1.72 -2.08 11.16
CA TYR A 29 2.35 -1.29 12.22
C TYR A 29 1.91 -1.75 13.61
N LEU A 30 0.61 -1.94 13.82
CA LEU A 30 0.07 -2.47 15.08
C LEU A 30 0.52 -3.91 15.32
N LEU A 31 0.48 -4.75 14.29
CA LEU A 31 0.96 -6.14 14.35
C LEU A 31 2.43 -6.18 14.80
N ASN A 32 3.29 -5.40 14.15
CA ASN A 32 4.71 -5.35 14.48
C ASN A 32 4.99 -4.79 15.88
N ARG A 33 4.11 -3.91 16.40
CA ARG A 33 4.22 -3.38 17.76
C ARG A 33 3.74 -4.35 18.84
N MET A 34 2.82 -5.26 18.50
CA MET A 34 2.27 -6.26 19.43
C MET A 34 3.20 -7.47 19.61
N TYR A 35 4.08 -7.74 18.65
CA TYR A 35 5.00 -8.87 18.70
C TYR A 35 6.43 -8.40 19.01
N GLU A 36 6.90 -8.61 20.25
CA GLU A 36 8.32 -8.43 20.60
C GLU A 36 9.25 -9.48 19.96
N ASN A 37 8.68 -10.57 19.44
CA ASN A 37 9.45 -11.63 18.81
C ASN A 37 10.00 -11.18 17.44
N LYS A 38 11.33 -11.08 17.35
CA LYS A 38 12.08 -10.67 16.14
C LYS A 38 11.72 -11.48 14.89
N ALA A 39 11.39 -12.76 15.02
CA ALA A 39 10.98 -13.59 13.89
C ALA A 39 9.62 -13.18 13.33
N VAL A 40 8.66 -12.87 14.20
CA VAL A 40 7.31 -12.45 13.82
C VAL A 40 7.33 -11.06 13.20
N GLY A 41 8.17 -10.16 13.73
CA GLY A 41 8.35 -8.83 13.14
C GLY A 41 8.95 -8.87 11.73
N PHE A 42 9.90 -9.77 11.48
CA PHE A 42 10.50 -9.94 10.16
C PHE A 42 9.49 -10.48 9.13
N VAL A 43 8.71 -11.50 9.50
CA VAL A 43 7.64 -12.02 8.64
C VAL A 43 6.55 -10.97 8.40
N SER A 44 6.16 -10.24 9.44
CA SER A 44 5.22 -9.12 9.36
C SER A 44 5.66 -8.06 8.35
N GLN A 45 6.93 -7.64 8.39
CA GLN A 45 7.48 -6.70 7.41
C GLN A 45 7.45 -7.24 5.98
N ILE A 46 7.77 -8.52 5.77
CA ILE A 46 7.72 -9.13 4.44
C ILE A 46 6.29 -9.12 3.90
N VAL A 47 5.31 -9.56 4.72
CA VAL A 47 3.91 -9.59 4.29
C VAL A 47 3.37 -8.17 4.05
N MET A 48 3.81 -7.17 4.84
CA MET A 48 3.51 -5.75 4.60
C MET A 48 4.03 -5.29 3.23
N ILE A 49 5.28 -5.59 2.89
CA ILE A 49 5.87 -5.21 1.60
C ILE A 49 5.14 -5.90 0.44
N VAL A 50 4.85 -7.20 0.57
CA VAL A 50 4.13 -7.97 -0.46
C VAL A 50 2.72 -7.42 -0.67
N SER A 51 1.99 -7.12 0.40
CA SER A 51 0.65 -6.54 0.31
C SER A 51 0.66 -5.13 -0.28
N LEU A 52 1.69 -4.32 0.01
CA LEU A 52 1.92 -3.03 -0.66
C LEU A 52 2.11 -3.18 -2.17
N VAL A 53 2.94 -4.14 -2.61
CA VAL A 53 3.17 -4.41 -4.03
C VAL A 53 1.89 -4.85 -4.74
N ILE A 54 1.11 -5.74 -4.11
CA ILE A 54 -0.17 -6.20 -4.65
C ILE A 54 -1.17 -5.04 -4.80
N LEU A 55 -1.30 -4.20 -3.76
CA LEU A 55 -2.18 -3.02 -3.79
C LEU A 55 -1.76 -2.00 -4.86
N PHE A 56 -0.46 -1.85 -5.07
CA PHE A 56 0.08 -0.97 -6.10
C PHE A 56 -0.29 -1.47 -7.50
N VAL A 57 -0.10 -2.76 -7.79
CA VAL A 57 -0.49 -3.38 -9.07
C VAL A 57 -2.00 -3.28 -9.29
N HIS A 58 -2.81 -3.52 -8.25
CA HIS A 58 -4.26 -3.37 -8.31
C HIS A 58 -4.70 -1.93 -8.63
N SER A 59 -4.04 -0.93 -8.04
CA SER A 59 -4.34 0.48 -8.29
C SER A 59 -3.99 0.90 -9.73
N PHE A 60 -2.92 0.34 -10.30
CA PHE A 60 -2.59 0.53 -11.71
C PHE A 60 -3.61 -0.10 -12.65
N LEU A 61 -4.09 -1.31 -12.34
CA LEU A 61 -5.09 -2.03 -13.14
C LEU A 61 -6.45 -1.33 -13.17
N ILE A 62 -6.89 -0.74 -12.05
CA ILE A 62 -8.17 -0.03 -11.96
C ILE A 62 -8.15 1.33 -12.64
N SER A 63 -6.98 1.98 -12.67
CA SER A 63 -6.87 3.34 -13.18
C SER A 63 -6.48 3.41 -14.66
N LEU A 64 -6.21 2.27 -15.31
CA LEU A 64 -6.00 2.10 -16.76
C LEU A 64 -7.36 1.94 -17.46
#